data_AF-A0A7G1NV52-F1
#
_entry.id   AF-A0A7G1NV52-F1
#
_cell.length_a   1.000
_cell.length_b   1.000
_cell.length_c   1.000
_cell.angle_alpha   90.00
_cell.angle_beta   90.00
_cell.angle_gamma   90.00
#
_symmetry.space_group_name_H-M   'P 1'
#
loop_
_entity.id
_entity.type
_entity.pdbx_description
1 polymer ?
#
loop_
_entity_poly.entity_id
_entity_poly.type
_entity_poly.pdbx_seq_one_letter_code
_entity_poly.pdbx_strand_id
1 'polypeptide(L)'
;MPDAPFIPDELRQLVADPTNGERFTDLWPYLCSEGTAWPAAYAAVPHLVTIARGLPAAASERDDYLYVVGLVAICSGELGEAPAGIPDDIADAYRQALPEALTLLAETLATGEHDQISTRYLLAAVSALKGHLEFAEILNELDVYAECQSCGEPMLELPE
;
A
#
# COMPACT_ATOMS: atom_id res chain seq x y z
N MET A 1 -15.39 -18.88 6.57
CA MET A 1 -14.49 -17.72 6.69
C MET A 1 -14.47 -17.33 8.15
N PRO A 2 -13.32 -17.01 8.76
CA PRO A 2 -13.32 -16.24 9.99
C PRO A 2 -14.12 -14.94 9.77
N ASP A 3 -14.79 -14.45 10.81
CA ASP A 3 -15.49 -13.17 10.74
C ASP A 3 -14.48 -12.06 10.46
N ALA A 4 -14.86 -11.08 9.62
CA ALA A 4 -14.00 -9.94 9.31
C ALA A 4 -13.66 -9.18 10.62
N PRO A 5 -12.39 -8.81 10.84
CA PRO A 5 -11.99 -8.13 12.06
C PRO A 5 -12.59 -6.72 12.11
N PHE A 6 -12.78 -6.21 13.32
CA PHE A 6 -13.19 -4.82 13.51
C PHE A 6 -11.98 -3.89 13.33
N ILE A 7 -11.85 -3.33 12.12
CA ILE A 7 -10.70 -2.55 11.66
C ILE A 7 -10.21 -1.47 12.66
N PRO A 8 -11.07 -0.68 13.34
CA PRO A 8 -10.61 0.30 14.32
C PRO A 8 -9.82 -0.31 15.48
N ASP A 9 -10.14 -1.54 15.90
CA ASP A 9 -9.45 -2.21 17.01
C ASP A 9 -8.09 -2.74 16.57
N GLU A 10 -8.00 -3.23 15.33
CA GLU A 10 -6.75 -3.66 14.72
C GLU A 10 -5.79 -2.48 14.53
N LEU A 11 -6.28 -1.35 14.02
CA LEU A 11 -5.48 -0.13 13.89
C LEU A 11 -4.99 0.37 15.25
N ARG A 12 -5.82 0.32 16.30
CA ARG A 12 -5.38 0.69 17.67
C ARG A 12 -4.27 -0.22 18.19
N GLN A 13 -4.34 -1.51 17.88
CA GLN A 13 -3.31 -2.47 18.27
C GLN A 13 -2.00 -2.24 17.49
N LEU A 14 -2.07 -1.97 16.19
CA LEU A 14 -0.89 -1.63 15.38
C LEU A 14 -0.27 -0.29 15.78
N VAL A 15 -1.07 0.69 16.21
CA VAL A 15 -0.51 1.95 16.78
C VAL A 15 0.24 1.68 18.09
N ALA A 16 -0.21 0.72 18.89
CA ALA A 16 0.45 0.35 20.15
C ALA A 16 1.72 -0.49 19.95
N ASP A 17 1.75 -1.31 18.89
CA ASP A 17 2.89 -2.13 18.47
C ASP A 17 3.07 -2.06 16.94
N PRO A 18 3.68 -0.98 16.42
CA PRO A 18 3.89 -0.76 14.98
C PRO A 18 4.71 -1.85 14.28
N THR A 19 5.50 -2.60 15.03
CA THR A 19 6.40 -3.63 14.51
C THR A 19 5.74 -5.00 14.39
N ASN A 20 4.44 -5.10 14.68
CA ASN A 20 3.70 -6.36 14.62
C ASN A 20 3.30 -6.74 13.17
N GLY A 21 4.29 -7.17 12.39
CA GLY A 21 4.11 -7.51 10.97
C GLY A 21 3.12 -8.65 10.71
N GLU A 22 3.03 -9.64 11.60
CA GLU A 22 2.04 -10.72 11.50
C GLU A 22 0.61 -10.18 11.56
N ARG A 23 0.32 -9.32 12.55
CA ARG A 23 -0.99 -8.67 12.65
C ARG A 23 -1.30 -7.78 11.46
N PHE A 24 -0.31 -7.06 10.94
CA PHE A 24 -0.51 -6.26 9.74
C PHE A 24 -0.81 -7.14 8.53
N THR A 25 -0.08 -8.26 8.38
CA THR A 25 -0.29 -9.28 7.33
C THR A 25 -1.71 -9.84 7.37
N ASP A 26 -2.26 -10.08 8.56
CA ASP A 26 -3.64 -10.55 8.73
C ASP A 26 -4.69 -9.47 8.46
N LEU A 27 -4.37 -8.19 8.68
CA LEU A 27 -5.28 -7.06 8.52
C LEU A 27 -5.44 -6.61 7.07
N TRP A 28 -4.33 -6.43 6.34
CA TRP A 28 -4.36 -5.72 5.05
C TRP A 28 -5.27 -6.34 3.98
N PRO A 29 -5.52 -7.69 3.92
CA PRO A 29 -6.45 -8.26 2.94
C PRO A 29 -7.90 -7.78 3.15
N TYR A 30 -8.25 -7.32 4.35
CA TYR A 30 -9.56 -6.73 4.63
C TYR A 30 -9.64 -5.24 4.26
N LEU A 31 -8.51 -4.62 3.94
CA LEU A 31 -8.44 -3.26 3.42
C LEU A 31 -8.46 -3.28 1.90
N CYS A 32 -7.60 -4.10 1.27
CA CYS A 32 -7.53 -4.24 -0.19
C CYS A 32 -7.43 -5.71 -0.59
N SER A 33 -8.28 -6.14 -1.52
CA SER A 33 -8.25 -7.50 -2.07
C SER A 33 -8.79 -7.51 -3.49
N GLU A 34 -8.24 -8.35 -4.37
CA GLU A 34 -8.78 -8.59 -5.72
C GLU A 34 -8.98 -7.29 -6.54
N GLY A 35 -8.00 -6.36 -6.43
CA GLY A 35 -8.05 -5.06 -7.12
C GLY A 35 -9.06 -4.07 -6.54
N THR A 36 -9.66 -4.35 -5.38
CA THR A 36 -10.66 -3.49 -4.74
C THR A 36 -10.18 -2.98 -3.39
N ALA A 37 -10.29 -1.66 -3.17
CA ALA A 37 -10.15 -1.04 -1.85
C ALA A 37 -11.52 -0.93 -1.18
N TRP A 38 -11.68 -1.57 -0.03
CA TRP A 38 -12.92 -1.52 0.76
C TRP A 38 -13.06 -0.19 1.51
N PRO A 39 -14.28 0.22 1.92
CA PRO A 39 -14.48 1.51 2.63
C PRO A 39 -13.57 1.71 3.86
N ALA A 40 -13.25 0.63 4.57
CA ALA A 40 -12.35 0.68 5.71
C ALA A 40 -10.89 1.04 5.35
N ALA A 41 -10.47 0.80 4.10
CA ALA A 41 -9.14 1.12 3.62
C ALA A 41 -8.89 2.64 3.60
N TYR A 42 -9.87 3.40 3.09
CA TYR A 42 -9.80 4.86 3.05
C TYR A 42 -9.71 5.46 4.46
N ALA A 43 -10.47 4.92 5.40
CA ALA A 43 -10.37 5.31 6.81
C ALA A 43 -9.03 4.89 7.45
N ALA A 44 -8.44 3.77 7.03
CA ALA A 44 -7.18 3.28 7.56
C ALA A 44 -5.95 4.09 7.08
N VAL A 45 -5.94 4.58 5.84
CA VAL A 45 -4.79 5.31 5.25
C VAL A 45 -4.16 6.37 6.17
N PRO A 46 -4.90 7.34 6.76
CA PRO A 46 -4.27 8.33 7.65
C PRO A 46 -3.60 7.71 8.89
N HIS A 47 -4.11 6.56 9.37
CA HIS A 47 -3.50 5.81 10.46
C HIS A 47 -2.23 5.08 9.99
N LEU A 48 -2.26 4.42 8.83
CA LEU A 48 -1.09 3.75 8.25
C LEU A 48 0.05 4.75 8.01
N VAL A 49 -0.26 5.94 7.47
CA VAL A 49 0.71 7.03 7.30
C VAL A 49 1.27 7.50 8.63
N THR A 50 0.43 7.60 9.67
CA THR A 50 0.89 7.97 11.01
C THR A 50 1.81 6.92 11.65
N ILE A 51 1.51 5.63 11.45
CA ILE A 51 2.36 4.53 11.91
C ILE A 51 3.71 4.57 11.17
N ALA A 52 3.68 4.66 9.83
CA ALA A 52 4.87 4.73 8.99
C ALA A 52 5.78 5.91 9.36
N ARG A 53 5.21 7.08 9.66
CA ARG A 53 5.96 8.26 10.14
C ARG A 53 6.71 8.00 11.44
N GLY A 54 6.15 7.17 12.32
CA GLY A 54 6.77 6.82 13.61
C GLY A 54 7.91 5.79 13.50
N LEU A 55 8.04 5.13 12.34
CA LEU A 55 9.05 4.11 12.09
C LEU A 55 10.31 4.71 11.43
N PRO A 56 11.50 4.16 11.72
CA PRO A 56 12.72 4.51 11.00
C PRO A 56 12.54 4.33 9.48
N ALA A 57 13.14 5.21 8.69
CA ALA A 57 12.99 5.17 7.22
C ALA A 57 13.52 3.87 6.58
N ALA A 58 14.51 3.24 7.20
CA ALA A 58 15.10 1.97 6.77
C ALA A 58 14.47 0.72 7.43
N ALA A 59 13.37 0.86 8.18
CA ALA A 59 12.67 -0.28 8.78
C ALA A 59 11.76 -0.96 7.76
N SER A 60 11.85 -2.28 7.60
CA SER A 60 11.03 -3.05 6.65
C SER A 60 9.54 -2.93 6.93
N GLU A 61 9.13 -2.81 8.19
CA GLU A 61 7.70 -2.65 8.53
C GLU A 61 7.13 -1.34 7.97
N ARG A 62 7.96 -0.31 7.81
CA ARG A 62 7.54 0.96 7.21
C ARG A 62 7.21 0.76 5.72
N ASP A 63 7.93 -0.13 5.03
CA ASP A 63 7.69 -0.46 3.63
C ASP A 63 6.28 -1.03 3.45
N ASP A 64 5.90 -1.99 4.30
CA ASP A 64 4.60 -2.67 4.26
C ASP A 64 3.42 -1.69 4.41
N TYR A 65 3.49 -0.80 5.41
CA TYR A 65 2.44 0.21 5.60
C TYR A 65 2.32 1.16 4.42
N LEU A 66 3.44 1.63 3.89
CA LEU A 66 3.47 2.58 2.77
C LEU A 66 3.06 1.92 1.45
N TYR A 67 3.43 0.66 1.24
CA TYR A 67 2.96 -0.13 0.11
C TYR A 67 1.43 -0.25 0.12
N VAL A 68 0.82 -0.60 1.26
CA VAL A 68 -0.65 -0.70 1.35
C VAL A 68 -1.33 0.64 1.10
N VAL A 69 -0.75 1.77 1.53
CA VAL A 69 -1.27 3.10 1.17
C VAL A 69 -1.25 3.31 -0.35
N GLY A 70 -0.15 2.92 -1.02
CA GLY A 70 -0.05 2.92 -2.48
C GLY A 70 -1.07 1.99 -3.14
N LEU A 71 -1.26 0.79 -2.61
CA LEU A 71 -2.22 -0.19 -3.12
C LEU A 71 -3.67 0.33 -3.01
N VAL A 72 -4.03 1.01 -1.93
CA VAL A 72 -5.33 1.69 -1.81
C VAL A 72 -5.51 2.72 -2.93
N ALA A 73 -4.47 3.51 -3.23
CA ALA A 73 -4.52 4.46 -4.33
C ALA A 73 -4.66 3.77 -5.70
N ILE A 74 -3.96 2.65 -5.93
CA ILE A 74 -4.13 1.83 -7.14
C ILE A 74 -5.59 1.36 -7.26
N CYS A 75 -6.11 0.70 -6.23
CA CYS A 75 -7.45 0.14 -6.24
C CYS A 75 -8.58 1.19 -6.22
N SER A 76 -8.28 2.47 -5.94
CA SER A 76 -9.25 3.56 -5.99
C SER A 76 -9.59 4.00 -7.43
N GLY A 77 -8.73 3.69 -8.41
CA GLY A 77 -8.94 4.01 -9.83
C GLY A 77 -8.65 5.46 -10.22
N GLU A 78 -8.72 6.42 -9.29
CA GLU A 78 -8.26 7.81 -9.47
C GLU A 78 -7.62 8.34 -8.19
N LEU A 79 -6.45 8.99 -8.29
CA LEU A 79 -5.70 9.46 -7.12
C LEU A 79 -6.52 10.46 -6.30
N GLY A 80 -6.78 10.11 -5.04
CA GLY A 80 -7.52 10.97 -4.12
C GLY A 80 -9.04 10.89 -4.29
N GLU A 81 -9.54 10.05 -5.20
CA GLU A 81 -10.95 9.72 -5.25
C GLU A 81 -11.29 8.66 -4.19
N ALA A 82 -12.47 8.79 -3.60
CA ALA A 82 -13.04 7.83 -2.68
C ALA A 82 -14.42 7.43 -3.24
N PRO A 83 -14.84 6.16 -3.10
CA PRO A 83 -16.10 5.70 -3.66
C PRO A 83 -17.29 6.42 -3.03
N ALA A 84 -18.37 6.52 -3.79
CA ALA A 84 -19.61 7.09 -3.31
C ALA A 84 -20.10 6.37 -2.04
N GLY A 85 -20.55 7.13 -1.05
CA GLY A 85 -21.03 6.62 0.24
C GLY A 85 -19.99 6.60 1.37
N ILE A 86 -18.74 6.93 1.09
CA ILE A 86 -17.77 7.28 2.14
C ILE A 86 -18.09 8.68 2.68
N PRO A 87 -18.17 8.89 4.01
CA PRO A 87 -18.33 10.20 4.61
C PRO A 87 -17.25 11.21 4.19
N ASP A 88 -17.62 12.47 3.99
CA ASP A 88 -16.73 13.52 3.48
C ASP A 88 -15.49 13.72 4.36
N ASP A 89 -15.63 13.60 5.68
CA ASP A 89 -14.52 13.71 6.64
C ASP A 89 -13.48 12.60 6.47
N ILE A 90 -13.93 11.37 6.15
CA ILE A 90 -13.05 10.24 5.84
C ILE A 90 -12.37 10.44 4.48
N ALA A 91 -13.12 10.86 3.46
CA ALA A 91 -12.56 11.13 2.14
C ALA A 91 -11.52 12.27 2.18
N ASP A 92 -11.78 13.33 2.96
CA ASP A 92 -10.85 14.42 3.18
C ASP A 92 -9.59 13.97 3.92
N ALA A 93 -9.73 13.20 5.00
CA ALA A 93 -8.59 12.67 5.75
C ALA A 93 -7.72 11.75 4.90
N TYR A 94 -8.34 10.89 4.08
CA TYR A 94 -7.66 10.07 3.08
C TYR A 94 -6.83 10.94 2.12
N ARG A 95 -7.46 11.92 1.44
CA ARG A 95 -6.79 12.82 0.50
C ARG A 95 -5.62 13.58 1.13
N GLN A 96 -5.80 14.07 2.35
CA GLN A 96 -4.78 14.86 3.06
C GLN A 96 -3.56 14.04 3.46
N ALA A 97 -3.70 12.72 3.63
CA ALA A 97 -2.60 11.83 4.01
C ALA A 97 -1.68 11.45 2.83
N LEU A 98 -2.17 11.49 1.58
CA LEU A 98 -1.43 11.03 0.40
C LEU A 98 -0.11 11.79 0.12
N PRO A 99 -0.05 13.13 0.22
CA PRO A 99 1.20 13.86 0.01
C PRO A 99 2.28 13.51 1.04
N GLU A 100 1.87 13.26 2.28
CA GLU A 100 2.78 12.82 3.32
C GLU A 100 3.27 11.39 3.06
N ALA A 101 2.38 10.48 2.68
CA ALA A 101 2.74 9.11 2.29
C ALA A 101 3.79 9.09 1.17
N LEU A 102 3.63 9.94 0.15
CA LEU A 102 4.61 10.07 -0.94
C LEU A 102 5.97 10.56 -0.45
N THR A 103 5.98 11.51 0.50
CA THR A 103 7.22 12.02 1.10
C THR A 103 7.93 10.91 1.90
N LEU A 104 7.18 10.15 2.70
CA LEU A 104 7.70 9.03 3.48
C LEU A 104 8.24 7.92 2.59
N LEU A 105 7.56 7.60 1.48
CA LEU A 105 8.00 6.62 0.49
C LEU A 105 9.32 7.03 -0.18
N ALA A 106 9.44 8.29 -0.58
CA ALA A 106 10.66 8.80 -1.18
C ALA A 106 11.85 8.74 -0.21
N GLU A 107 11.62 9.04 1.07
CA GLU A 107 12.64 8.90 2.12
C GLU A 107 13.00 7.42 2.34
N THR A 108 12.01 6.54 2.42
CA THR A 108 12.20 5.09 2.58
C THR A 108 13.06 4.53 1.46
N LEU A 109 12.70 4.76 0.19
CA LEU A 109 13.46 4.31 -0.98
C LEU A 109 14.90 4.87 -1.03
N ALA A 110 15.14 6.05 -0.47
CA ALA A 110 16.45 6.67 -0.46
C ALA A 110 17.37 6.16 0.66
N THR A 111 16.81 5.53 1.70
CA THR A 111 17.53 5.22 2.95
C THR A 111 17.57 3.74 3.28
N GLY A 112 16.54 2.97 2.92
CA GLY A 112 16.47 1.53 3.13
C GLY A 112 17.33 0.74 2.15
N GLU A 113 17.74 -0.46 2.55
CA GLU A 113 18.21 -1.49 1.63
C GLU A 113 17.01 -2.34 1.25
N HIS A 114 16.62 -2.28 -0.03
CA HIS A 114 15.49 -3.01 -0.56
C HIS A 114 15.99 -4.01 -1.60
N ASP A 115 15.48 -5.24 -1.54
CA ASP A 115 15.67 -6.19 -2.62
C ASP A 115 14.87 -5.77 -3.87
N GLN A 116 15.01 -6.52 -4.95
CA GLN A 116 14.35 -6.20 -6.22
C GLN A 116 12.82 -6.22 -6.10
N ILE A 117 12.28 -7.15 -5.32
CA ILE A 117 10.83 -7.35 -5.16
C ILE A 117 10.24 -6.18 -4.37
N SER A 118 10.84 -5.85 -3.22
CA SER A 118 10.42 -4.75 -2.35
C SER A 118 10.56 -3.42 -3.08
N THR A 119 11.69 -3.19 -3.77
CA THR A 119 11.90 -1.98 -4.57
C THR A 119 10.78 -1.79 -5.60
N ARG A 120 10.40 -2.85 -6.31
CA ARG A 120 9.33 -2.79 -7.30
C ARG A 120 7.99 -2.39 -6.69
N TYR A 121 7.59 -3.02 -5.59
CA TYR A 121 6.32 -2.71 -4.92
C TYR A 121 6.29 -1.28 -4.38
N LEU A 122 7.40 -0.79 -3.83
CA LEU A 122 7.52 0.60 -3.38
C LEU A 122 7.48 1.58 -4.57
N LEU A 123 8.07 1.25 -5.71
CA LEU A 123 7.96 2.05 -6.94
C LEU A 123 6.54 2.05 -7.52
N ALA A 124 5.79 0.95 -7.41
CA ALA A 124 4.38 0.90 -7.74
C ALA A 124 3.59 1.89 -6.86
N ALA A 125 3.80 1.85 -5.54
CA ALA A 125 3.18 2.77 -4.59
C ALA A 125 3.53 4.24 -4.90
N VAL A 126 4.79 4.57 -5.17
CA VAL A 126 5.19 5.93 -5.59
C VAL A 126 4.47 6.34 -6.86
N SER A 127 4.41 5.48 -7.87
CA SER A 127 3.75 5.77 -9.15
C SER A 127 2.27 6.08 -8.95
N ALA A 128 1.59 5.31 -8.07
CA ALA A 128 0.20 5.54 -7.73
C ALA A 128 -0.01 6.91 -7.07
N LEU A 129 0.80 7.24 -6.05
CA LEU A 129 0.72 8.52 -5.34
C LEU A 129 1.17 9.73 -6.17
N LYS A 130 1.81 9.50 -7.31
CA LYS A 130 2.12 10.52 -8.33
C LYS A 130 1.00 10.68 -9.36
N GLY A 131 -0.04 9.85 -9.31
CA GLY A 131 -1.18 9.88 -10.23
C GLY A 131 -0.96 9.05 -11.50
N HIS A 132 0.05 8.17 -11.53
CA HIS A 132 0.37 7.32 -12.66
C HIS A 132 -0.16 5.90 -12.42
N LEU A 133 -1.49 5.75 -12.36
CA LEU A 133 -2.14 4.51 -11.93
C LEU A 133 -1.89 3.33 -12.87
N GLU A 134 -2.00 3.52 -14.19
CA GLU A 134 -1.67 2.47 -15.16
C GLU A 134 -0.23 1.96 -15.01
N PHE A 135 0.71 2.86 -14.73
CA PHE A 135 2.10 2.47 -14.50
C PHE A 135 2.30 1.78 -13.15
N ALA A 136 1.58 2.23 -12.12
CA ALA A 136 1.57 1.60 -10.81
C ALA A 136 1.02 0.17 -10.87
N GLU A 137 -0.07 -0.06 -11.61
CA GLU A 137 -0.65 -1.40 -11.83
C GLU A 137 0.36 -2.33 -12.52
N ILE A 138 0.99 -1.90 -13.62
CA ILE A 138 2.00 -2.69 -14.32
C ILE A 138 3.15 -3.08 -13.38
N LEU A 139 3.65 -2.13 -12.58
CA LEU A 139 4.71 -2.41 -11.62
C LEU A 139 4.24 -3.37 -10.52
N ASN A 140 3.00 -3.22 -10.05
CA ASN A 140 2.40 -4.05 -9.00
C ASN A 140 2.20 -5.50 -9.44
N GLU A 141 1.83 -5.73 -10.71
CA GLU A 141 1.50 -7.07 -11.23
C GLU A 141 2.63 -7.74 -12.01
N LEU A 142 3.80 -7.10 -12.08
CA LEU A 142 4.93 -7.60 -12.87
C LEU A 142 5.33 -9.04 -12.52
N ASP A 143 5.23 -9.47 -11.27
CA ASP A 143 5.51 -10.85 -10.83
C ASP A 143 4.39 -11.85 -11.16
N VAL A 144 3.18 -11.38 -11.45
CA VAL A 144 2.04 -12.20 -11.87
C VAL A 144 2.03 -12.41 -13.38
N TYR A 145 2.46 -11.41 -14.15
CA TYR A 145 2.34 -11.39 -15.62
C TYR A 145 3.66 -11.26 -16.38
N ALA A 146 4.82 -11.50 -15.76
CA ALA A 146 6.13 -11.43 -16.44
C ALA A 146 6.40 -12.60 -17.41
N GLU A 147 5.50 -12.91 -18.34
CA GLU A 147 5.79 -13.81 -19.46
C GLU A 147 5.72 -13.05 -20.78
N CYS A 148 6.71 -13.30 -21.65
CA CYS A 148 6.75 -12.70 -22.97
C CYS A 148 5.61 -13.24 -23.84
N GLN A 149 4.69 -12.37 -24.28
CA GLN A 149 3.56 -12.74 -25.14
C GLN A 149 3.95 -13.40 -26.48
N SER A 150 5.22 -13.25 -26.92
CA SER A 150 5.70 -13.87 -28.16
C SER A 150 6.34 -15.24 -27.97
N CYS A 151 6.96 -15.51 -26.82
CA CYS A 151 7.76 -16.73 -26.63
C CYS A 151 7.52 -17.46 -25.31
N GLY A 152 6.73 -16.91 -24.39
CA GLY A 152 6.42 -17.48 -23.09
C GLY A 152 7.58 -17.44 -22.08
N GLU A 153 8.72 -16.86 -22.44
CA GLU A 153 9.86 -16.75 -21.54
C GLU A 153 9.61 -15.70 -20.46
N PRO A 154 10.12 -15.90 -19.23
CA PRO A 154 10.04 -14.90 -18.19
C PRO A 154 10.64 -13.56 -18.65
N MET A 155 9.86 -12.49 -18.52
CA MET A 155 10.33 -11.12 -18.79
C MET A 155 11.22 -10.59 -17.66
N LEU A 156 11.09 -11.16 -16.47
CA LEU A 156 12.00 -10.97 -15.34
C LEU A 156 12.29 -12.29 -14.67
N GLU A 157 13.57 -12.53 -14.39
CA GLU A 157 13.99 -13.51 -13.40
C GLU A 157 13.87 -12.85 -12.02
N LEU A 158 12.86 -13.24 -11.25
CA LEU A 158 12.76 -12.85 -9.86
C LEU A 158 13.60 -13.84 -9.02
N PRO A 159 14.46 -13.36 -8.11
CA PRO A 159 15.18 -14.24 -7.20
C PRO A 159 14.19 -15.07 -6.36
N GLU A 160 14.52 -16.34 -6.10
CA GLU A 160 13.76 -17.25 -5.22
C GLU A 160 13.67 -16.75 -3.77
#